data_AF-A0A5E4N3L5-F1
#
_entry.id   AF-A0A5E4N3L5-F1
#
_cell.length_a   1.000
_cell.length_b   1.000
_cell.length_c   1.000
_cell.angle_alpha   90.00
_cell.angle_beta   90.00
_cell.angle_gamma   90.00
#
_symmetry.space_group_name_H-M   'P 1'
#
loop_
_entity.id
_entity.type
_entity.pdbx_description
1 polymer ?
#
loop_
_entity_poly.entity_id
_entity_poly.type
_entity_poly.pdbx_seq_one_letter_code
_entity_poly.pdbx_strand_id
1 'polypeptide(L)'
;MQSQRVMANVRERQRTQSLNEAFASLRKIIPTLPSDKLSKIQTLKLATRYIDFLYQVLHKANTDGGEMSAVGHADSDSQHSIEQVSSGTSCTYVAHEQLSYAFSVWRMEGEWNNVNQE
;
A
#
# COMPACT_ATOMS: atom_id res chain seq x y z
N MET A 1 -10.66 32.66 34.79
CA MET A 1 -10.00 31.33 34.92
C MET A 1 -10.80 30.20 34.26
N GLN A 2 -12.10 30.01 34.54
CA GLN A 2 -12.92 28.96 33.89
C GLN A 2 -12.94 29.05 32.34
N SER A 3 -13.16 30.25 31.78
CA SER A 3 -13.25 30.46 30.32
C SER A 3 -11.97 30.05 29.58
N GLN A 4 -10.79 30.36 30.13
CA GLN A 4 -9.50 29.99 29.54
C GLN A 4 -9.26 28.49 29.56
N ARG A 5 -9.68 27.79 30.64
CA ARG A 5 -9.62 26.33 30.72
C ARG A 5 -10.53 25.66 29.67
N VAL A 6 -11.74 26.19 29.49
CA VAL A 6 -12.67 25.69 28.46
C VAL A 6 -12.09 25.85 27.07
N MET A 7 -11.55 27.03 26.75
CA MET A 7 -10.89 27.27 25.46
C MET A 7 -9.68 26.36 25.21
N ALA A 8 -8.86 26.12 26.23
CA ALA A 8 -7.73 25.19 26.13
C ALA A 8 -8.19 23.75 25.85
N ASN A 9 -9.24 23.29 26.54
CA ASN A 9 -9.81 21.95 26.33
C ASN A 9 -10.40 21.80 24.91
N VAL A 10 -11.07 22.83 24.39
CA VAL A 10 -11.59 22.82 23.02
C VAL A 10 -10.45 22.67 22.01
N ARG A 11 -9.37 23.44 22.19
CA ARG A 11 -8.20 23.39 21.32
C ARG A 11 -7.55 22.00 21.33
N GLU A 12 -7.37 21.40 22.50
CA GLU A 12 -6.75 20.06 22.59
C GLU A 12 -7.64 18.97 22.00
N ARG A 13 -8.97 19.10 22.15
CA ARG A 13 -9.94 18.22 21.48
C ARG A 13 -9.79 18.32 19.96
N GLN A 14 -9.72 19.54 19.40
CA GLN A 14 -9.53 19.76 17.97
C GLN A 14 -8.20 19.16 17.47
N ARG A 15 -7.11 19.35 18.22
CA ARG A 15 -5.81 18.75 17.92
C ARG A 15 -5.88 17.22 17.87
N THR A 16 -6.53 16.62 18.87
CA THR A 16 -6.72 15.17 18.95
C THR A 16 -7.64 14.65 17.85
N GLN A 17 -8.68 15.41 17.48
CA GLN A 17 -9.58 15.07 16.39
C GLN A 17 -8.82 15.02 15.05
N SER A 18 -8.02 16.04 14.74
CA SER A 18 -7.18 16.07 13.53
C SER A 18 -6.22 14.87 13.46
N LEU A 19 -5.60 14.50 14.59
CA LEU A 19 -4.78 13.29 14.67
C LEU A 19 -5.59 12.02 14.35
N ASN A 20 -6.80 11.89 14.90
CA ASN A 20 -7.65 10.72 14.67
C ASN A 20 -8.13 10.64 13.21
N GLU A 21 -8.39 11.78 12.56
CA GLU A 21 -8.72 11.87 11.13
C GLU A 21 -7.54 11.41 10.24
N ALA A 22 -6.31 11.79 10.60
CA ALA A 22 -5.11 11.28 9.92
C ALA A 22 -4.98 9.75 10.08
N PHE A 23 -5.21 9.21 11.29
CA PHE A 23 -5.25 7.76 11.52
C PHE A 23 -6.36 7.06 10.73
N ALA A 24 -7.54 7.67 10.59
CA ALA A 24 -8.62 7.12 9.77
C ALA A 24 -8.24 7.09 8.29
N SER A 25 -7.58 8.15 7.80
CA SER A 25 -7.08 8.22 6.42
C SER A 25 -6.00 7.17 6.15
N LEU A 26 -5.08 6.98 7.10
CA LEU A 26 -4.08 5.93 7.02
C LEU A 26 -4.71 4.52 6.95
N ARG A 27 -5.76 4.23 7.73
CA ARG A 27 -6.44 2.93 7.66
C ARG A 27 -7.08 2.65 6.31
N LYS A 28 -7.54 3.68 5.59
CA LYS A 28 -8.19 3.49 4.28
C LYS A 28 -7.25 2.98 3.20
N ILE A 29 -5.96 3.27 3.30
CA ILE A 29 -4.95 2.88 2.30
C ILE A 29 -4.23 1.58 2.64
N ILE A 30 -4.40 1.05 3.86
CA ILE A 30 -3.81 -0.21 4.26
C ILE A 30 -4.76 -1.33 3.85
N PRO A 31 -4.32 -2.35 3.08
CA PRO A 31 -5.18 -3.47 2.74
C PRO A 31 -5.51 -4.30 3.99
N THR A 32 -6.80 -4.42 4.28
CA THR A 32 -7.35 -5.12 5.45
C THR A 32 -8.53 -5.99 5.08
N LEU A 33 -8.83 -7.00 5.91
CA LEU A 33 -10.06 -7.77 5.78
C LEU A 33 -11.26 -6.96 6.31
N PRO A 34 -12.50 -7.20 5.82
CA PRO A 34 -13.69 -6.50 6.30
C PRO A 34 -13.95 -6.61 7.82
N SER A 35 -13.41 -7.65 8.46
CA SER A 35 -13.52 -7.89 9.91
C SER A 35 -12.38 -7.25 10.73
N ASP A 36 -11.33 -6.73 10.09
CA ASP A 36 -10.16 -6.20 10.79
C ASP A 36 -10.52 -4.92 11.57
N LYS A 37 -10.42 -4.97 12.90
CA LYS A 37 -10.53 -3.79 13.77
C LYS A 37 -9.15 -3.42 14.31
N LEU A 38 -8.53 -2.39 13.71
CA LEU A 38 -7.15 -1.99 14.02
C LEU A 38 -7.07 -0.88 15.09
N SER A 39 -6.42 -1.19 16.20
CA SER A 39 -5.94 -0.18 17.16
C SER A 39 -4.89 0.75 16.55
N LYS A 40 -4.53 1.86 17.22
CA LYS A 40 -3.51 2.81 16.73
C LYS A 40 -2.17 2.12 16.49
N ILE A 41 -1.70 1.31 17.43
CA ILE A 41 -0.43 0.58 17.30
C ILE A 41 -0.49 -0.47 16.16
N GLN A 42 -1.59 -1.20 16.04
CA GLN A 42 -1.77 -2.17 14.94
C GLN A 42 -1.80 -1.47 13.58
N THR A 43 -2.42 -0.29 13.49
CA THR A 43 -2.45 0.51 12.26
C THR A 43 -1.02 0.90 11.85
N LEU A 44 -0.21 1.37 12.79
CA LEU A 44 1.19 1.73 12.51
C LEU A 44 2.02 0.50 12.09
N LYS A 45 1.94 -0.59 12.86
CA LYS A 45 2.67 -1.83 12.54
C LYS A 45 2.27 -2.40 11.17
N LEU A 46 0.98 -2.35 10.82
CA LEU A 46 0.51 -2.85 9.53
C LEU A 46 0.88 -1.91 8.38
N ALA A 47 0.88 -0.59 8.61
CA ALA A 47 1.35 0.39 7.63
C ALA A 47 2.82 0.17 7.23
N THR A 48 3.70 0.01 8.22
CA THR A 48 5.13 -0.29 7.97
C THR A 48 5.29 -1.55 7.13
N ARG A 49 4.58 -2.62 7.50
CA ARG A 49 4.61 -3.88 6.72
C ARG A 49 4.10 -3.72 5.29
N TYR A 50 3.08 -2.90 5.09
CA TYR A 50 2.57 -2.65 3.74
C TYR A 50 3.60 -1.88 2.89
N ILE A 51 4.32 -0.93 3.48
CA ILE A 51 5.44 -0.25 2.81
C ILE A 51 6.54 -1.25 2.44
N ASP A 52 6.95 -2.12 3.36
CA ASP A 52 8.00 -3.12 3.11
C ASP A 52 7.60 -4.10 2.00
N PHE A 53 6.34 -4.54 2.01
CA PHE A 53 5.78 -5.39 0.95
C PHE A 53 5.84 -4.70 -0.41
N LEU A 54 5.37 -3.44 -0.50
CA LEU A 54 5.42 -2.68 -1.75
C LEU A 54 6.86 -2.47 -2.23
N TYR A 55 7.80 -2.23 -1.30
CA TYR A 55 9.21 -2.14 -1.63
C TYR A 55 9.72 -3.44 -2.26
N GLN A 56 9.44 -4.61 -1.67
CA GLN A 56 9.84 -5.90 -2.23
C GLN A 56 9.24 -6.15 -3.61
N VAL A 57 7.95 -5.86 -3.81
CA VAL A 57 7.27 -5.99 -5.10
C VAL A 57 7.98 -5.17 -6.19
N LEU A 58 8.34 -3.92 -5.88
CA LEU A 58 9.05 -3.06 -6.81
C LEU A 58 10.47 -3.57 -7.12
N HIS A 59 11.18 -4.16 -6.16
CA HIS A 59 12.55 -4.64 -6.38
C HIS A 59 12.60 -5.95 -7.18
N LYS A 60 11.67 -6.87 -6.92
CA LYS A 60 11.56 -8.13 -7.70
C LYS A 60 11.27 -7.83 -9.18
N ALA A 61 10.40 -6.87 -9.45
CA ALA A 61 10.11 -6.45 -10.82
C ALA A 61 11.34 -5.92 -11.59
N ASN A 62 12.36 -5.40 -10.89
CA ASN A 62 13.58 -4.88 -11.51
C ASN A 62 14.68 -5.94 -11.69
N THR A 63 14.68 -7.02 -10.91
CA THR A 63 15.70 -8.09 -10.99
C THR A 63 15.39 -9.10 -12.09
N ASP A 64 14.12 -9.26 -12.45
CA ASP A 64 13.67 -10.33 -13.35
C ASP A 64 13.79 -9.92 -14.85
N GLY A 65 14.28 -8.70 -15.13
CA GLY A 65 14.56 -8.18 -16.47
C GLY A 65 16.04 -8.20 -16.89
N GLY A 66 16.92 -8.81 -16.08
CA GLY A 66 18.39 -8.68 -16.20
C GLY A 66 19.15 -9.83 -16.86
N GLU A 67 18.50 -10.91 -17.31
CA GLU A 67 19.19 -12.01 -18.00
C GLU A 67 18.50 -12.37 -19.33
N MET A 68 18.90 -11.69 -20.41
CA MET A 68 18.96 -12.33 -21.73
C MET A 68 20.32 -12.05 -22.37
N SER A 69 21.18 -13.06 -22.29
CA SER A 69 22.42 -13.12 -23.05
C SER A 69 22.11 -13.36 -24.53
N ALA A 70 22.92 -12.77 -25.38
CA ALA A 70 22.84 -12.72 -26.84
C ALA A 70 22.57 -14.06 -27.57
N VAL A 71 21.61 -14.05 -28.52
CA VAL A 71 21.73 -14.68 -29.86
C VAL A 71 20.81 -13.90 -30.82
N GLY A 72 21.34 -13.35 -31.91
CA GLY A 72 20.57 -12.66 -32.94
C GLY A 72 19.90 -13.60 -33.95
N HIS A 73 18.90 -13.10 -34.69
CA HIS A 73 18.71 -13.27 -36.14
C HIS A 73 17.50 -12.45 -36.67
N ALA A 74 17.79 -11.66 -37.72
CA ALA A 74 17.00 -11.24 -38.88
C ALA A 74 15.49 -10.90 -38.79
N ASP A 75 15.22 -9.62 -39.07
CA ASP A 75 14.39 -9.09 -40.19
C ASP A 75 13.00 -9.68 -40.46
N SER A 76 11.94 -8.90 -40.17
CA SER A 76 10.89 -8.63 -41.16
C SER A 76 9.94 -7.51 -40.73
N ASP A 77 9.82 -6.59 -41.67
CA ASP A 77 8.94 -5.44 -41.83
C ASP A 77 7.44 -5.75 -41.62
N SER A 78 6.74 -4.88 -40.89
CA SER A 78 5.28 -4.66 -41.01
C SER A 78 4.88 -3.39 -40.27
N GLN A 79 4.57 -2.36 -41.06
CA GLN A 79 4.08 -1.07 -40.63
C GLN A 79 2.64 -1.14 -40.09
N HIS A 80 2.37 -0.27 -39.09
CA HIS A 80 1.09 0.40 -38.79
C HIS A 80 -0.01 -0.44 -38.08
N SER A 81 -0.45 -0.12 -36.85
CA SER A 81 -1.16 1.12 -36.51
C SER A 81 -1.13 1.36 -34.99
N ILE A 82 -0.67 2.54 -34.58
CA ILE A 82 -0.84 3.03 -33.21
C ILE A 82 -2.25 3.60 -33.11
N GLU A 83 -3.19 2.82 -32.58
CA GLU A 83 -4.42 3.36 -32.00
C GLU A 83 -4.23 3.49 -30.48
N GLN A 84 -3.99 4.73 -30.07
CA GLN A 84 -4.04 5.16 -28.69
C GLN A 84 -5.46 4.97 -28.15
N VAL A 85 -5.73 3.85 -27.50
CA VAL A 85 -6.89 3.72 -26.61
C VAL A 85 -6.45 4.01 -25.18
N SER A 86 -7.04 5.07 -24.63
CA SER A 86 -6.80 5.63 -23.32
C SER A 86 -7.26 4.68 -22.20
N SER A 87 -6.37 3.78 -21.76
CA SER A 87 -6.56 2.84 -20.64
C SER A 87 -6.27 3.45 -19.27
N GLY A 88 -6.62 4.71 -19.04
CA GLY A 88 -6.16 5.48 -17.87
C GLY A 88 -6.78 5.11 -16.52
N THR A 89 -7.87 4.34 -16.45
CA THR A 89 -8.61 4.13 -15.20
C THR A 89 -8.92 2.68 -14.84
N SER A 90 -8.91 1.74 -15.78
CA SER A 90 -9.22 0.32 -15.47
C SER A 90 -8.04 -0.39 -14.81
N CYS A 91 -6.80 -0.03 -15.17
CA CYS A 91 -5.58 -0.67 -14.66
C CYS A 91 -5.29 -0.35 -13.19
N THR A 92 -5.67 0.84 -12.70
CA THR A 92 -5.39 1.25 -11.32
C THR A 92 -6.21 0.47 -10.28
N TYR A 93 -7.48 0.18 -10.58
CA TYR A 93 -8.35 -0.61 -9.71
C TYR A 93 -7.89 -2.08 -9.63
N VAL A 94 -7.61 -2.68 -10.79
CA VAL A 94 -7.16 -4.08 -10.86
C VAL A 94 -5.79 -4.26 -10.19
N ALA A 95 -4.87 -3.31 -10.36
CA ALA A 95 -3.59 -3.34 -9.65
C ALA A 95 -3.76 -3.24 -8.13
N HIS A 96 -4.68 -2.40 -7.65
CA HIS A 96 -4.98 -2.27 -6.23
C HIS A 96 -5.56 -3.56 -5.63
N GLU A 97 -6.49 -4.24 -6.32
CA GLU A 97 -7.05 -5.52 -5.87
C GLU A 97 -5.99 -6.63 -5.84
N GLN A 98 -5.15 -6.72 -6.88
CA GLN A 98 -4.08 -7.72 -6.94
C GLN A 98 -3.05 -7.52 -5.82
N LEU A 99 -2.62 -6.27 -5.56
CA LEU A 99 -1.71 -5.96 -4.46
C LEU A 99 -2.35 -6.22 -3.09
N SER A 100 -3.64 -5.91 -2.93
CA SER A 100 -4.37 -6.18 -1.68
C SER A 100 -4.47 -7.67 -1.40
N TYR A 101 -4.75 -8.48 -2.42
CA TYR A 101 -4.77 -9.93 -2.31
C TYR A 101 -3.37 -10.49 -2.00
N ALA A 102 -2.36 -10.10 -2.76
CA ALA A 102 -0.98 -10.55 -2.56
C ALA A 102 -0.46 -10.18 -1.17
N PHE A 103 -0.73 -8.97 -0.68
CA PHE A 103 -0.40 -8.57 0.68
C PHE A 103 -1.14 -9.42 1.73
N SER A 104 -2.40 -9.78 1.47
CA SER A 104 -3.20 -10.63 2.37
C SER A 104 -2.66 -12.04 2.48
N VAL A 105 -2.15 -12.60 1.38
CA VAL A 105 -1.47 -13.90 1.37
C VAL A 105 -0.12 -13.78 2.09
N TRP A 106 0.69 -12.78 1.73
CA TRP A 106 2.00 -12.52 2.32
C TRP A 106 1.97 -12.35 3.85
N ARG A 107 0.95 -11.68 4.39
CA ARG A 107 0.79 -11.51 5.85
C ARG A 107 0.30 -12.78 6.57
N MET A 108 -0.26 -13.75 5.86
CA MET A 108 -0.81 -15.00 6.43
C MET A 108 0.17 -16.16 6.34
N GLU A 109 1.12 -16.12 5.39
CA GLU A 109 2.20 -17.10 5.28
C GLU A 109 3.20 -16.94 6.44
N GLY A 110 2.90 -17.63 7.54
CA GLY A 110 3.83 -18.32 8.48
C GLY A 110 5.00 -17.59 9.14
N GLU A 111 5.78 -16.78 8.41
CA GLU A 111 7.02 -16.16 8.87
C GLU A 111 6.78 -15.07 9.94
N TRP A 112 5.53 -14.64 10.13
CA TRP A 112 5.18 -13.49 10.98
C TRP A 112 4.69 -13.83 12.40
N ASN A 113 4.33 -15.08 12.70
CA ASN A 113 3.92 -15.44 14.07
C ASN A 113 5.07 -15.43 15.08
N ASN A 114 6.33 -15.44 14.62
CA ASN A 114 7.51 -15.50 15.49
C ASN A 114 8.12 -14.15 15.87
N VAL A 115 7.69 -13.02 15.28
CA VAL A 115 8.34 -11.70 15.50
C VAL A 115 7.56 -10.78 16.44
N ASN A 116 6.62 -11.33 17.23
CA ASN A 116 5.81 -10.54 18.18
C ASN A 116 5.83 -11.06 19.62
N GLN A 117 6.81 -11.88 19.99
CA GLN A 117 7.04 -12.24 21.39
C GLN A 117 8.25 -11.49 21.93
N GLU A 118 8.06 -10.21 22.26
CA GLU A 118 8.79 -9.43 23.28
C GLU A 118 8.12 -8.06 23.49
#